data_AF-A0ABD3N590-F1
#
_entry.id   AF-A0ABD3N590-F1
#
_cell.length_a   1.000
_cell.length_b   1.000
_cell.length_c   1.000
_cell.angle_alpha   90.00
_cell.angle_beta   90.00
_cell.angle_gamma   90.00
#
_symmetry.space_group_name_H-M   'P 1'
#
loop_
_entity.id
_entity.type
_entity.pdbx_description
1 polymer ?
#
loop_
_entity_poly.entity_id
_entity_poly.type
_entity_poly.pdbx_seq_one_letter_code
_entity_poly.pdbx_strand_id
1 'polypeptide(L)'
;MRRSQTSALGSSISSNSVQQRRSIFAGNGDVHSSAAAASIGRSMLNRPRANANVDGVPTPQPFVASAAAPLRRSSESEQTLKSCLSSSSISSTMKRSKSSVNGFANEEFKMTRNVSFSHLQIREYEVTLGDNPSVSSGAPVSLGWNYDPNEKISKLPEVVECRRRSSNSFKLGDRERQRMLRLNPSVSEADLSRILNMIADVKFQRKQSLNEIHEEMERQEKIERSRAVLNELSFCV
;
A
#
# COMPACT_ATOMS: atom_id res chain seq x y z
N MET A 1 28.20 -47.70 -41.69
CA MET A 1 26.73 -47.82 -41.77
C MET A 1 26.16 -48.24 -40.42
N ARG A 2 25.69 -47.28 -39.60
CA ARG A 2 24.80 -47.56 -38.44
C ARG A 2 23.83 -46.38 -38.34
N ARG A 3 22.55 -46.63 -38.62
CA ARG A 3 21.46 -45.66 -38.46
C ARG A 3 20.83 -45.90 -37.09
N SER A 4 20.89 -44.91 -36.22
CA SER A 4 20.16 -44.89 -34.94
C SER A 4 18.79 -44.27 -35.18
N GLN A 5 17.73 -45.00 -34.81
CA GLN A 5 16.35 -44.56 -34.90
C GLN A 5 16.00 -43.73 -33.65
N THR A 6 15.41 -42.56 -33.86
CA THR A 6 14.83 -41.71 -32.80
C THR A 6 13.31 -41.89 -32.82
N SER A 7 12.75 -42.44 -31.75
CA SER A 7 11.31 -42.55 -31.51
C SER A 7 10.77 -41.23 -30.95
N ALA A 8 9.82 -40.62 -31.67
CA ALA A 8 9.06 -39.46 -31.23
C ALA A 8 7.82 -39.92 -30.45
N LEU A 9 7.72 -39.52 -29.18
CA LEU A 9 6.49 -39.67 -28.39
C LEU A 9 5.68 -38.39 -28.54
N GLY A 10 4.56 -38.50 -29.26
CA GLY A 10 3.55 -37.45 -29.35
C GLY A 10 2.72 -37.40 -28.07
N SER A 11 2.67 -36.24 -27.43
CA SER A 11 1.76 -35.96 -26.32
C SER A 11 0.54 -35.21 -26.85
N SER A 12 -0.59 -35.90 -26.84
CA SER A 12 -1.91 -35.39 -27.20
C SER A 12 -2.38 -34.39 -26.13
N ILE A 13 -2.49 -33.12 -26.50
CA ILE A 13 -3.09 -32.09 -25.63
C ILE A 13 -4.61 -32.21 -25.77
N SER A 14 -5.23 -32.77 -24.74
CA SER A 14 -6.69 -32.83 -24.59
C SER A 14 -7.22 -31.44 -24.23
N SER A 15 -7.94 -30.83 -25.16
CA SER A 15 -8.68 -29.58 -25.00
C SER A 15 -9.93 -29.81 -24.15
N ASN A 16 -9.86 -29.45 -22.87
CA ASN A 16 -11.03 -29.43 -21.99
C ASN A 16 -11.90 -28.20 -22.28
N SER A 17 -13.12 -28.47 -22.76
CA SER A 17 -14.17 -27.51 -23.02
C SER A 17 -14.61 -26.79 -21.74
N VAL A 18 -14.50 -25.47 -21.73
CA VAL A 18 -15.11 -24.60 -20.72
C VAL A 18 -16.61 -24.54 -20.97
N GLN A 19 -17.38 -25.40 -20.29
CA GLN A 19 -18.83 -25.24 -20.21
C GLN A 19 -19.17 -24.07 -19.30
N GLN A 20 -19.74 -23.03 -19.91
CA GLN A 20 -20.41 -21.92 -19.25
C GLN A 20 -21.55 -22.43 -18.34
N ARG A 21 -21.37 -22.36 -17.03
CA ARG A 21 -22.50 -22.40 -16.09
C ARG A 21 -22.98 -20.98 -15.83
N ARG A 22 -24.03 -20.59 -16.56
CA ARG A 22 -24.94 -19.51 -16.16
C ARG A 22 -25.66 -19.94 -14.88
N SER A 23 -25.36 -19.28 -13.77
CA SER A 23 -26.18 -19.38 -12.55
C SER A 23 -27.19 -18.23 -12.59
N ILE A 24 -28.44 -18.62 -12.75
CA ILE A 24 -29.64 -17.80 -12.67
C ILE A 24 -29.99 -17.74 -11.18
N PHE A 25 -29.85 -16.58 -10.54
CA PHE A 25 -30.49 -16.32 -9.25
C PHE A 25 -31.72 -15.45 -9.50
N ALA A 26 -32.87 -16.11 -9.56
CA ALA A 26 -34.14 -15.52 -9.14
C ALA A 26 -34.00 -15.17 -7.63
N GLY A 27 -34.41 -14.02 -7.12
CA GLY A 27 -35.66 -13.34 -7.41
C GLY A 27 -36.70 -13.82 -6.41
N ASN A 28 -36.61 -13.37 -5.15
CA ASN A 28 -37.74 -13.30 -4.23
C ASN A 28 -37.70 -11.90 -3.60
N GLY A 29 -38.69 -11.10 -3.97
CA GLY A 29 -39.00 -9.87 -3.26
C GLY A 29 -39.74 -10.19 -1.97
N ASP A 30 -39.53 -9.37 -0.97
CA ASP A 30 -40.57 -9.08 0.02
C ASP A 30 -40.57 -7.57 0.26
N VAL A 31 -41.74 -7.01 -0.03
CA VAL A 31 -42.08 -5.60 0.07
C VAL A 31 -42.82 -5.46 1.39
N HIS A 32 -42.21 -4.82 2.38
CA HIS A 32 -42.97 -4.20 3.46
C HIS A 32 -42.41 -2.81 3.76
N SER A 33 -43.13 -1.84 3.23
CA SER A 33 -43.09 -0.43 3.60
C SER A 33 -43.40 -0.27 5.09
N SER A 34 -42.56 0.46 5.81
CA SER A 34 -43.02 1.30 6.92
C SER A 34 -42.09 2.50 7.05
N ALA A 35 -42.68 3.66 6.87
CA ALA A 35 -42.06 4.96 7.01
C ALA A 35 -41.85 5.28 8.50
N ALA A 36 -40.68 5.81 8.83
CA ALA A 36 -40.51 6.68 9.98
C ALA A 36 -39.41 7.69 9.68
N ALA A 37 -39.79 8.95 9.76
CA ALA A 37 -38.99 10.12 9.43
C ALA A 37 -37.90 10.41 10.47
N ALA A 38 -36.87 11.10 9.99
CA ALA A 38 -36.07 12.11 10.68
C ALA A 38 -35.43 11.78 12.04
N SER A 39 -34.10 11.70 12.07
CA SER A 39 -33.29 12.62 12.90
C SER A 39 -31.81 12.54 12.52
N ILE A 40 -31.36 13.63 11.89
CA ILE A 40 -29.95 14.00 11.77
C ILE A 40 -29.45 14.30 13.18
N GLY A 41 -28.47 13.53 13.66
CA GLY A 41 -27.92 13.71 15.00
C GLY A 41 -26.57 13.02 15.16
N ARG A 42 -25.50 13.81 15.01
CA ARG A 42 -24.11 13.48 15.35
C ARG A 42 -24.01 12.68 16.66
N SER A 43 -23.57 11.43 16.60
CA SER A 43 -23.21 10.63 17.79
C SER A 43 -22.09 9.64 17.44
N MET A 44 -20.85 10.12 17.43
CA MET A 44 -19.65 9.29 17.21
C MET A 44 -18.66 9.34 18.39
N LEU A 45 -19.04 9.89 19.55
CA LEU A 45 -18.14 10.03 20.71
C LEU A 45 -18.76 9.64 22.07
N ASN A 46 -19.75 8.75 22.11
CA ASN A 46 -20.18 8.14 23.37
C ASN A 46 -19.76 6.68 23.42
N ARG A 47 -18.53 6.46 23.87
CA ARG A 47 -18.06 5.16 24.32
C ARG A 47 -18.69 4.90 25.70
N PRO A 48 -19.57 3.91 25.89
CA PRO A 48 -20.10 3.61 27.20
C PRO A 48 -18.94 3.20 28.12
N ARG A 49 -18.71 4.00 29.18
CA ARG A 49 -17.89 3.60 30.33
C ARG A 49 -18.68 2.52 31.07
N ALA A 50 -18.33 1.26 30.84
CA ALA A 50 -18.73 0.19 31.73
C ALA A 50 -18.05 0.43 33.09
N ASN A 51 -18.82 0.85 34.08
CA ASN A 51 -18.43 0.79 35.49
C ASN A 51 -18.44 -0.69 35.90
N ALA A 52 -17.32 -1.36 35.70
CA ALA A 52 -17.03 -2.63 36.35
C ALA A 52 -16.29 -2.32 37.66
N ASN A 53 -17.04 -2.27 38.75
CA ASN A 53 -16.50 -2.31 40.10
C ASN A 53 -16.07 -3.78 40.33
N VAL A 54 -14.82 -4.09 40.00
CA VAL A 54 -14.18 -5.36 40.32
C VAL A 54 -13.05 -5.05 41.29
N ASP A 55 -13.33 -5.32 42.55
CA ASP A 55 -12.36 -5.26 43.63
C ASP A 55 -11.17 -6.19 43.33
N GLY A 56 -9.95 -5.63 43.46
CA GLY A 56 -8.80 -6.42 43.88
C GLY A 56 -7.81 -6.94 42.84
N VAL A 57 -7.69 -6.36 41.65
CA VAL A 57 -6.57 -6.69 40.73
C VAL A 57 -5.59 -5.51 40.65
N PRO A 58 -4.29 -5.69 40.98
CA PRO A 58 -3.30 -4.62 40.90
C PRO A 58 -3.19 -4.13 39.46
N THR A 59 -3.66 -2.89 39.26
CA THR A 59 -3.64 -2.22 37.98
C THR A 59 -2.18 -2.03 37.53
N PRO A 60 -1.77 -2.50 36.33
CA PRO A 60 -0.44 -2.20 35.82
C PRO A 60 -0.34 -0.69 35.60
N GLN A 61 0.51 -0.05 36.41
CA GLN A 61 0.86 1.36 36.30
C GLN A 61 1.37 1.63 34.87
N PRO A 62 0.74 2.53 34.11
CA PRO A 62 1.27 2.92 32.80
C PRO A 62 2.62 3.63 33.00
N PHE A 63 3.69 3.03 32.46
CA PHE A 63 5.08 3.51 32.45
C PHE A 63 5.31 4.76 31.57
N VAL A 64 4.38 5.73 31.57
CA VAL A 64 4.47 6.96 30.76
C VAL A 64 4.37 8.20 31.62
N ALA A 65 5.41 8.40 32.44
CA ALA A 65 5.76 9.71 32.96
C ALA A 65 7.29 9.80 33.04
N SER A 66 7.96 9.63 31.89
CA SER A 66 9.35 10.03 31.78
C SER A 66 9.40 11.56 31.77
N ALA A 67 10.14 12.09 32.74
CA ALA A 67 10.30 13.49 33.09
C ALA A 67 11.03 14.30 32.00
N ALA A 68 10.44 14.41 30.81
CA ALA A 68 10.86 15.38 29.82
C ALA A 68 10.37 16.76 30.28
N ALA A 69 11.21 17.46 31.04
CA ALA A 69 11.02 18.87 31.34
C ALA A 69 10.75 19.64 30.02
N PRO A 70 9.77 20.56 29.98
CA PRO A 70 9.50 21.36 28.80
C PRO A 70 10.72 22.25 28.53
N LEU A 71 11.51 21.88 27.51
CA LEU A 71 12.60 22.70 26.99
C LEU A 71 12.01 24.03 26.54
N ARG A 72 12.28 25.08 27.32
CA ARG A 72 11.98 26.47 26.95
C ARG A 72 12.73 26.79 25.67
N ARG A 73 11.99 26.88 24.58
CA ARG A 73 12.44 27.38 23.29
C ARG A 73 12.82 28.86 23.47
N SER A 74 14.12 29.15 23.51
CA SER A 74 14.64 30.52 23.51
C SER A 74 14.26 31.20 22.19
N SER A 75 13.44 32.23 22.30
CA SER A 75 13.08 33.15 21.23
C SER A 75 14.15 34.21 21.09
N GLU A 76 15.19 34.00 20.28
CA GLU A 76 16.03 35.07 19.72
C GLU A 76 17.10 34.49 18.79
N SER A 77 16.66 34.09 17.59
CA SER A 77 17.38 34.22 16.32
C SER A 77 16.53 33.50 15.28
N GLU A 78 15.83 34.27 14.45
CA GLU A 78 15.10 33.76 13.29
C GLU A 78 16.08 33.26 12.22
N GLN A 79 16.75 32.14 12.49
CA GLN A 79 17.23 31.27 11.43
C GLN A 79 16.06 30.38 11.07
N THR A 80 15.27 30.83 10.10
CA THR A 80 14.26 29.97 9.45
C THR A 80 14.98 28.71 8.98
N LEU A 81 14.79 27.62 9.72
CA LEU A 81 15.28 26.31 9.35
C LEU A 81 14.66 25.98 8.00
N LYS A 82 15.42 26.22 6.93
CA LYS A 82 15.06 25.86 5.56
C LYS A 82 14.78 24.38 5.58
N SER A 83 13.51 24.01 5.43
CA SER A 83 13.09 22.62 5.49
C SER A 83 13.87 21.83 4.45
N CYS A 84 14.48 20.72 4.86
CA CYS A 84 15.18 19.80 3.95
C CYS A 84 14.24 19.21 2.87
N LEU A 85 12.92 19.37 3.08
CA LEU A 85 11.85 19.03 2.15
C LEU A 85 11.71 20.04 1.00
N SER A 86 12.42 21.17 1.03
CA SER A 86 12.52 22.14 -0.08
C SER A 86 13.56 21.74 -1.13
N SER A 87 13.92 20.45 -1.21
CA SER A 87 14.75 19.91 -2.30
C SER A 87 13.93 19.79 -3.59
N SER A 88 13.38 20.91 -4.06
CA SER A 88 12.88 21.10 -5.42
C SER A 88 14.06 21.20 -6.37
N SER A 89 14.72 20.07 -6.67
CA SER A 89 15.75 20.01 -7.71
C SER A 89 15.85 18.62 -8.32
N ILE A 90 14.77 18.19 -8.98
CA ILE A 90 14.85 17.17 -10.05
C ILE A 90 14.03 17.55 -11.30
N SER A 91 13.44 18.75 -11.36
CA SER A 91 12.72 19.24 -12.54
C SER A 91 13.63 19.78 -13.65
N SER A 92 14.83 19.22 -13.82
CA SER A 92 15.81 19.65 -14.82
C SER A 92 15.96 18.66 -15.96
N THR A 93 14.88 18.32 -16.67
CA THR A 93 15.00 17.86 -18.07
C THR A 93 13.68 18.04 -18.79
N MET A 94 13.41 19.25 -19.31
CA MET A 94 12.57 19.55 -20.49
C MET A 94 12.39 21.08 -20.59
N LYS A 95 13.46 21.81 -20.86
CA LYS A 95 13.36 23.15 -21.46
C LYS A 95 14.32 23.25 -22.63
N ARG A 96 13.77 22.92 -23.79
CA ARG A 96 14.29 23.29 -25.11
C ARG A 96 14.09 24.80 -25.25
N SER A 97 15.16 25.57 -25.07
CA SER A 97 15.16 26.99 -25.42
C SER A 97 16.39 27.28 -26.28
N LYS A 98 16.16 27.44 -27.58
CA LYS A 98 17.08 28.12 -28.48
C LYS A 98 16.86 29.62 -28.29
N SER A 99 17.71 30.28 -27.53
CA SER A 99 17.83 31.73 -27.60
C SER A 99 19.29 32.10 -27.40
N SER A 100 19.90 32.51 -28.52
CA SER A 100 21.23 33.07 -28.64
C SER A 100 21.25 34.44 -27.98
N VAL A 101 22.03 34.62 -26.91
CA VAL A 101 22.62 35.92 -26.58
C VAL A 101 23.89 35.72 -25.75
N ASN A 102 24.95 36.37 -26.21
CA ASN A 102 26.32 36.32 -25.69
C ASN A 102 26.46 36.95 -24.30
N GLY A 103 27.46 36.46 -23.56
CA GLY A 103 28.24 37.30 -22.66
C GLY A 103 27.96 37.07 -21.17
N PHE A 104 28.77 36.20 -20.58
CA PHE A 104 29.57 36.38 -19.36
C PHE A 104 29.67 35.00 -18.69
N ALA A 105 30.74 34.29 -19.03
CA ALA A 105 31.05 32.96 -18.55
C ALA A 105 31.38 33.02 -17.05
N ASN A 106 30.35 32.94 -16.21
CA ASN A 106 30.52 32.34 -14.89
C ASN A 106 30.84 30.87 -15.13
N GLU A 107 32.10 30.50 -14.95
CA GLU A 107 32.55 29.11 -14.83
C GLU A 107 31.85 28.50 -13.61
N GLU A 108 30.59 28.13 -13.81
CA GLU A 108 29.76 27.42 -12.86
C GLU A 108 30.38 26.02 -12.70
N PHE A 109 31.22 25.87 -11.69
CA PHE A 109 31.81 24.59 -11.30
C PHE A 109 30.67 23.60 -11.04
N LYS A 110 30.33 22.81 -12.05
CA LYS A 110 29.44 21.65 -11.94
C LYS A 110 30.13 20.63 -11.04
N MET A 111 29.96 20.78 -9.73
CA MET A 111 30.31 19.74 -8.78
C MET A 111 29.48 18.49 -9.11
N THR A 112 30.11 17.51 -9.76
CA THR A 112 29.52 16.18 -9.91
C THR A 112 29.45 15.56 -8.53
N ARG A 113 28.27 15.54 -7.93
CA ARG A 113 28.03 14.86 -6.66
C ARG A 113 28.06 13.36 -6.91
N ASN A 114 29.23 12.77 -6.76
CA ASN A 114 29.42 11.33 -6.87
C ASN A 114 29.29 10.71 -5.47
N VAL A 115 28.50 9.64 -5.38
CA VAL A 115 28.38 8.84 -4.16
C VAL A 115 29.04 7.50 -4.44
N SER A 116 30.02 7.14 -3.61
CA SER A 116 30.71 5.85 -3.66
C SER A 116 30.47 5.09 -2.36
N PHE A 117 30.26 3.79 -2.45
CA PHE A 117 30.11 2.91 -1.30
C PHE A 117 31.39 2.11 -1.10
N SER A 118 31.91 2.04 0.12
CA SER A 118 33.14 1.30 0.42
C SER A 118 32.89 -0.19 0.65
N HIS A 119 31.78 -0.53 1.29
CA HIS A 119 31.44 -1.90 1.69
C HIS A 119 29.95 -2.16 1.49
N LEU A 120 29.62 -3.42 1.20
CA LEU A 120 28.24 -3.89 1.13
C LEU A 120 28.07 -4.99 2.19
N GLN A 121 27.14 -4.76 3.11
CA GLN A 121 26.70 -5.78 4.06
C GLN A 121 25.34 -6.30 3.59
N ILE A 122 25.27 -7.57 3.23
CA ILE A 122 23.99 -8.26 2.97
C ILE A 122 23.41 -8.65 4.33
N ARG A 123 22.10 -8.53 4.48
CA ARG A 123 21.35 -9.02 5.64
C ARG A 123 20.24 -9.99 5.25
N GLU A 124 20.26 -11.20 5.79
CA GLU A 124 19.24 -12.23 5.60
C GLU A 124 18.25 -12.20 6.77
N TYR A 125 17.02 -11.81 6.45
CA TYR A 125 15.92 -11.74 7.42
C TYR A 125 14.96 -12.90 7.26
N GLU A 126 14.33 -13.30 8.36
CA GLU A 126 13.24 -14.26 8.32
C GLU A 126 12.03 -13.72 7.52
N VAL A 127 11.25 -14.64 6.95
CA VAL A 127 10.08 -14.33 6.12
C VAL A 127 8.81 -14.47 6.94
N THR A 128 8.11 -13.37 7.23
CA THR A 128 6.93 -13.38 8.11
C THR A 128 5.64 -13.10 7.34
N LEU A 129 4.49 -13.31 8.01
CA LEU A 129 3.18 -12.87 7.50
C LEU A 129 3.11 -11.34 7.52
N GLY A 130 2.69 -10.74 6.40
CA GLY A 130 2.42 -9.31 6.31
C GLY A 130 0.97 -8.94 6.62
N ASP A 131 0.69 -7.64 6.57
CA ASP A 131 -0.63 -7.04 6.81
C ASP A 131 -1.14 -6.19 5.62
N ASN A 132 -0.41 -6.17 4.50
CA ASN A 132 -0.76 -5.31 3.35
C ASN A 132 -2.02 -5.82 2.60
N PRO A 133 -3.15 -5.10 2.65
CA PRO A 133 -4.38 -5.52 1.97
C PRO A 133 -4.33 -5.28 0.45
N SER A 134 -3.31 -4.59 -0.06
CA SER A 134 -3.17 -4.22 -1.48
C SER A 134 -2.57 -5.33 -2.34
N VAL A 135 -2.34 -6.51 -1.77
CA VAL A 135 -1.92 -7.69 -2.53
C VAL A 135 -3.01 -8.11 -3.51
N SER A 136 -2.62 -8.50 -4.73
CA SER A 136 -3.57 -8.95 -5.74
C SER A 136 -4.28 -10.25 -5.32
N SER A 137 -3.52 -11.22 -4.80
CA SER A 137 -4.00 -12.52 -4.33
C SER A 137 -3.12 -13.08 -3.22
N GLY A 138 -3.66 -14.02 -2.44
CA GLY A 138 -2.93 -14.77 -1.42
C GLY A 138 -2.47 -13.94 -0.22
N ALA A 139 -1.67 -14.57 0.64
CA ALA A 139 -1.15 -13.94 1.83
C ALA A 139 0.01 -12.99 1.48
N PRO A 140 0.05 -11.77 2.06
CA PRO A 140 1.20 -10.89 1.98
C PRO A 140 2.37 -11.50 2.76
N VAL A 141 3.57 -11.25 2.26
CA VAL A 141 4.83 -11.65 2.89
C VAL A 141 5.57 -10.40 3.30
N SER A 142 6.16 -10.42 4.49
CA SER A 142 7.00 -9.37 5.06
C SER A 142 8.34 -9.95 5.51
N LEU A 143 9.28 -9.07 5.84
CA LEU A 143 10.52 -9.46 6.52
C LEU A 143 10.34 -9.25 8.02
N GLY A 144 10.80 -10.21 8.82
CA GLY A 144 10.90 -10.06 10.26
C GLY A 144 12.07 -9.17 10.67
N TRP A 145 12.22 -8.97 11.98
CA TRP A 145 13.35 -8.21 12.55
C TRP A 145 14.54 -9.09 12.89
N ASN A 146 14.35 -10.41 12.92
CA ASN A 146 15.40 -11.37 13.21
C ASN A 146 16.26 -11.58 11.97
N TYR A 147 17.57 -11.44 12.14
CA TYR A 147 18.60 -11.71 11.12
C TYR A 147 19.76 -12.50 11.76
N ASP A 148 20.53 -13.22 10.94
CA ASP A 148 21.71 -13.94 11.43
C ASP A 148 22.87 -12.95 11.66
N PRO A 149 23.39 -12.79 12.89
CA PRO A 149 24.52 -11.90 13.14
C PRO A 149 25.83 -12.38 12.49
N ASN A 150 25.94 -13.65 12.08
CA ASN A 150 27.17 -14.23 11.52
C ASN A 150 27.33 -13.99 10.02
N GLU A 151 26.66 -12.98 9.47
CA GLU A 151 26.55 -12.79 8.04
C GLU A 151 27.85 -12.30 7.37
N LYS A 152 28.06 -12.73 6.12
CA LYS A 152 29.31 -12.50 5.39
C LYS A 152 29.37 -11.09 4.81
N ILE A 153 30.28 -10.27 5.34
CA ILE A 153 30.68 -9.02 4.69
C ILE A 153 31.49 -9.37 3.44
N SER A 154 30.91 -9.17 2.26
CA SER A 154 31.57 -9.41 0.98
C SER A 154 32.03 -8.09 0.37
N LYS A 155 33.25 -8.07 -0.17
CA LYS A 155 33.71 -6.91 -0.97
C LYS A 155 32.87 -6.86 -2.24
N LEU A 156 32.41 -5.66 -2.62
CA LEU A 156 31.62 -5.47 -3.83
C LEU A 156 32.49 -5.88 -5.04
N PRO A 157 32.05 -6.81 -5.89
CA PRO A 157 32.79 -7.12 -7.11
C PRO A 157 32.85 -5.88 -8.01
N GLU A 158 34.04 -5.60 -8.54
CA GLU A 158 34.36 -4.35 -9.27
C GLU A 158 33.48 -4.13 -10.51
N VAL A 159 32.94 -5.20 -11.09
CA VAL A 159 32.03 -5.13 -12.24
C VAL A 159 30.90 -6.16 -12.08
N VAL A 160 29.73 -5.71 -11.63
CA VAL A 160 28.48 -6.44 -11.83
C VAL A 160 27.83 -5.88 -13.08
N GLU A 161 27.71 -6.69 -14.13
CA GLU A 161 26.86 -6.33 -15.28
C GLU A 161 25.40 -6.25 -14.80
N CYS A 162 24.97 -5.06 -14.40
CA CYS A 162 23.58 -4.80 -14.06
C CYS A 162 22.75 -4.70 -15.34
N ARG A 163 22.37 -5.85 -15.90
CA ARG A 163 21.28 -5.88 -16.89
C ARG A 163 20.01 -5.39 -16.19
N ARG A 164 19.38 -4.34 -16.73
CA ARG A 164 18.07 -3.88 -16.26
C ARG A 164 17.09 -5.04 -16.37
N ARG A 165 16.69 -5.58 -15.22
CA ARG A 165 15.63 -6.59 -15.17
C ARG A 165 14.26 -5.91 -15.25
N SER A 166 13.28 -6.60 -15.82
CA SER A 166 11.92 -6.09 -15.86
C SER A 166 11.34 -5.97 -14.45
N SER A 167 10.48 -5.00 -14.18
CA SER A 167 9.83 -4.86 -12.87
C SER A 167 9.12 -6.16 -12.44
N ASN A 168 8.60 -6.93 -13.41
CA ASN A 168 7.94 -8.20 -13.16
C ASN A 168 8.87 -9.29 -12.64
N SER A 169 10.18 -9.25 -12.92
CA SER A 169 11.12 -10.25 -12.37
C SER A 169 11.34 -10.11 -10.87
N PHE A 170 10.99 -8.96 -10.29
CA PHE A 170 11.11 -8.70 -8.85
C PHE A 170 9.83 -9.05 -8.09
N LYS A 171 8.73 -9.38 -8.78
CA LYS A 171 7.46 -9.73 -8.14
C LYS A 171 7.46 -11.22 -7.79
N LEU A 172 7.24 -11.53 -6.52
CA LEU A 172 6.98 -12.89 -6.09
C LEU A 172 5.57 -13.31 -6.52
N GLY A 173 5.43 -14.51 -7.09
CA GLY A 173 4.13 -15.10 -7.38
C GLY A 173 3.41 -15.57 -6.10
N ASP A 174 2.09 -15.72 -6.15
CA ASP A 174 1.29 -16.19 -5.02
C ASP A 174 1.71 -17.58 -4.52
N ARG A 175 1.89 -18.53 -5.44
CA ARG A 175 2.39 -19.88 -5.13
C ARG A 175 3.76 -19.86 -4.46
N GLU A 176 4.65 -18.97 -4.93
CA GLU A 176 5.99 -18.81 -4.38
C GLU A 176 5.92 -18.30 -2.94
N ARG A 177 5.12 -17.25 -2.69
CA ARG A 177 4.87 -16.69 -1.35
C ARG A 177 4.28 -17.74 -0.40
N GLN A 178 3.25 -18.47 -0.82
CA GLN A 178 2.64 -19.52 0.01
C GLN A 178 3.63 -20.63 0.35
N ARG A 179 4.46 -21.05 -0.60
CA ARG A 179 5.51 -22.03 -0.34
C ARG A 179 6.53 -21.49 0.67
N MET A 180 6.96 -20.22 0.55
CA MET A 180 7.89 -19.61 1.52
C MET A 180 7.27 -19.56 2.93
N LEU A 181 6.01 -19.17 3.06
CA LEU A 181 5.30 -19.11 4.33
C LEU A 181 5.11 -20.50 4.96
N ARG A 182 4.74 -21.52 4.17
CA ARG A 182 4.57 -22.89 4.66
C ARG A 182 5.86 -23.58 5.10
N LEU A 183 6.99 -23.18 4.53
CA LEU A 183 8.30 -23.66 4.95
C LEU A 183 8.81 -22.95 6.21
N ASN A 184 8.19 -21.85 6.62
CA ASN A 184 8.59 -21.14 7.83
C ASN A 184 7.93 -21.77 9.07
N PRO A 185 8.72 -22.30 10.03
CA PRO A 185 8.17 -22.91 11.25
C PRO A 185 7.45 -21.91 12.18
N SER A 186 7.67 -20.60 12.02
CA SER A 186 7.00 -19.56 12.81
C SER A 186 5.58 -19.23 12.33
N VAL A 187 5.16 -19.74 11.17
CA VAL A 187 3.88 -19.41 10.55
C VAL A 187 2.95 -20.62 10.61
N SER A 188 1.88 -20.51 11.40
CA SER A 188 0.80 -21.50 11.45
C SER A 188 -0.17 -21.35 10.28
N GLU A 189 -0.74 -22.46 9.80
CA GLU A 189 -1.81 -22.43 8.79
C GLU A 189 -3.07 -21.69 9.28
N ALA A 190 -3.33 -21.73 10.60
CA ALA A 190 -4.41 -20.97 11.21
C ALA A 190 -4.17 -19.46 11.13
N ASP A 191 -2.92 -19.02 11.30
CA ASP A 191 -2.54 -17.62 11.16
C ASP A 191 -2.66 -17.14 9.72
N LEU A 192 -2.24 -17.98 8.77
CA LEU A 192 -2.38 -17.70 7.35
C LEU A 192 -3.86 -17.51 6.96
N SER A 193 -4.74 -18.40 7.44
CA SER A 193 -6.18 -18.31 7.24
C SER A 193 -6.77 -17.04 7.86
N ARG A 194 -6.35 -16.70 9.08
CA ARG A 194 -6.77 -15.47 9.78
C ARG A 194 -6.40 -14.21 9.00
N ILE A 195 -5.17 -14.10 8.53
CA ILE A 195 -4.70 -12.95 7.76
C ILE A 195 -5.44 -12.83 6.43
N LEU A 196 -5.70 -13.96 5.74
CA LEU A 196 -6.47 -13.95 4.50
C LEU A 196 -7.89 -13.41 4.71
N ASN A 197 -8.57 -13.83 5.78
CA ASN A 197 -9.90 -13.33 6.13
C ASN A 197 -9.86 -11.83 6.45
N MET A 198 -8.90 -11.39 7.28
CA MET A 198 -8.73 -9.96 7.58
C MET A 198 -8.53 -9.10 6.33
N ILE A 199 -7.71 -9.57 5.37
CA ILE A 199 -7.49 -8.85 4.12
C ILE A 199 -8.74 -8.81 3.26
N ALA A 200 -9.50 -9.91 3.21
CA ALA A 200 -10.78 -9.95 2.50
C ALA A 200 -11.75 -8.92 3.08
N ASP A 201 -11.85 -8.82 4.41
CA ASP A 201 -12.68 -7.84 5.10
C ASP A 201 -12.25 -6.41 4.80
N VAL A 202 -10.95 -6.10 4.91
CA VAL A 202 -10.43 -4.75 4.61
C VAL A 202 -10.67 -4.38 3.14
N LYS A 203 -10.49 -5.31 2.20
CA LYS A 203 -10.80 -5.08 0.78
C LYS A 203 -12.28 -4.82 0.57
N PHE A 204 -13.14 -5.57 1.25
CA PHE A 204 -14.59 -5.39 1.20
C PHE A 204 -14.99 -4.01 1.73
N GLN A 205 -14.48 -3.61 2.89
CA GLN A 205 -14.72 -2.29 3.48
C GLN A 205 -14.26 -1.16 2.55
N ARG A 206 -13.07 -1.27 1.94
CA ARG A 206 -12.57 -0.28 0.97
C ARG A 206 -13.48 -0.17 -0.24
N LYS A 207 -13.99 -1.30 -0.74
CA LYS A 207 -14.95 -1.31 -1.85
C LYS A 207 -16.26 -0.64 -1.46
N GLN A 208 -16.78 -0.91 -0.25
CA GLN A 208 -17.99 -0.26 0.25
C GLN A 208 -17.81 1.26 0.37
N SER A 209 -16.73 1.72 1.00
CA SER A 209 -16.44 3.15 1.13
C SER A 209 -16.31 3.85 -0.24
N LEU A 210 -15.70 3.19 -1.24
CA LEU A 210 -15.64 3.73 -2.59
C LEU A 210 -17.03 3.84 -3.24
N ASN A 211 -17.89 2.84 -3.05
CA ASN A 211 -19.26 2.89 -3.55
C ASN A 211 -20.06 4.00 -2.87
N GLU A 212 -19.94 4.16 -1.55
CA GLU A 212 -20.60 5.24 -0.80
C GLU A 212 -20.17 6.63 -1.29
N ILE A 213 -18.87 6.83 -1.51
CA ILE A 213 -18.32 8.08 -2.07
C ILE A 213 -18.90 8.32 -3.47
N HIS A 214 -18.97 7.27 -4.29
CA HIS A 214 -19.52 7.38 -5.64
C HIS A 214 -21.01 7.75 -5.64
N GLU A 215 -21.81 7.10 -4.81
CA GLU A 215 -23.24 7.40 -4.64
C GLU A 215 -23.48 8.82 -4.11
N GLU A 216 -22.64 9.28 -3.17
CA GLU A 216 -22.70 10.66 -2.65
C GLU A 216 -22.34 11.68 -3.73
N MET A 217 -21.32 11.40 -4.55
CA MET A 217 -20.95 12.27 -5.66
C MET A 217 -22.09 12.41 -6.68
N GLU A 218 -22.74 11.30 -7.05
CA GLU A 218 -23.90 11.34 -7.94
C GLU A 218 -25.10 12.10 -7.33
N ARG A 219 -25.29 11.97 -6.02
CA ARG A 219 -26.34 12.69 -5.28
C ARG A 219 -26.08 14.19 -5.30
N GLN A 220 -24.84 14.61 -5.05
CA GLN A 220 -24.43 16.02 -5.07
C GLN A 220 -24.62 16.63 -6.46
N GLU A 221 -24.24 15.91 -7.52
CA GLU A 221 -24.43 16.38 -8.90
C GLU A 221 -25.91 16.59 -9.24
N LYS A 222 -26.80 15.69 -8.80
CA LYS A 222 -28.26 15.85 -8.99
C LYS A 222 -28.80 17.08 -8.26
N ILE A 223 -28.34 17.32 -7.03
CA ILE A 223 -28.74 18.49 -6.24
C ILE A 223 -28.27 19.77 -6.91
N GLU A 224 -27.02 19.81 -7.39
CA GLU A 224 -26.46 20.98 -8.08
C GLU A 224 -27.21 21.27 -9.39
N ARG A 225 -27.51 20.25 -10.20
CA ARG A 225 -28.34 20.41 -11.41
C ARG A 225 -29.72 20.95 -11.09
N SER A 226 -30.37 20.42 -10.06
CA SER A 226 -31.71 20.87 -9.64
C SER A 226 -31.69 22.33 -9.17
N ARG A 227 -30.64 22.72 -8.43
CA ARG A 227 -30.42 24.09 -7.97
C ARG A 227 -30.18 25.06 -9.13
N ALA A 228 -29.43 24.65 -10.16
CA ALA A 228 -29.20 25.46 -11.35
C ALA A 228 -30.52 25.77 -12.08
N VAL A 229 -31.39 24.77 -12.26
CA VAL A 229 -32.72 24.96 -12.88
C VAL A 229 -33.58 25.92 -12.07
N LEU A 230 -33.61 25.79 -10.73
CA LEU A 230 -34.37 26.72 -9.88
C LEU A 230 -33.82 28.14 -9.95
N ASN A 231 -32.50 28.32 -10.03
CA ASN A 231 -31.89 29.63 -10.18
C ASN A 231 -32.24 30.28 -11.53
N GLU A 232 -32.29 29.50 -12.62
CA GLU A 232 -32.73 30.01 -13.93
C GLU A 232 -34.20 30.46 -13.91
N LEU A 233 -35.09 29.68 -13.29
CA LEU A 233 -36.50 30.06 -13.13
C LEU A 233 -36.67 31.32 -12.28
N SER A 234 -35.83 31.50 -11.26
CA SER A 234 -35.83 32.69 -10.41
C SER A 234 -35.38 33.96 -11.14
N PHE A 235 -34.66 33.86 -12.27
CA PHE A 235 -34.21 35.00 -13.05
C PHE A 235 -35.25 35.47 -14.09
N CYS A 236 -36.25 34.63 -14.38
CA CYS A 236 -37.31 34.91 -15.34
C CYS A 236 -38.53 35.64 -14.75
N VAL A 237 -38.54 35.93 -13.44
CA VAL A 237 -39.62 36.64 -12.72
C VAL A 237 -39.15 38.02 -12.33
#